data_AF-A0A7X6V8A9-F1
#
_entry.id   AF-A0A7X6V8A9-F1
#
_cell.length_a   1.000
_cell.length_b   1.000
_cell.length_c   1.000
_cell.angle_alpha   90.00
_cell.angle_beta   90.00
_cell.angle_gamma   90.00
#
_symmetry.space_group_name_H-M   'P 1'
#
loop_
_entity.id
_entity.type
_entity.pdbx_description
1 polymer ?
#
loop_
_entity_poly.entity_id
_entity_poly.type
_entity_poly.pdbx_seq_one_letter_code
_entity_poly.pdbx_strand_id
1 'polypeptide(L)'
;MQGWFSEALWRTDVYAPFNGRVLENYYSLAFFYGCNAPWNIYHGDVQILKQLDLVLNYVFGLMREDGAIPEYNIAALDRPMLASSSFGAMYMSFTLEVAGKTMPAAMAKELYKHSLSAARFALSDEHCYLHATSFSNQILGAMTAAAKLARLNNDAAPLSLLNRAGEALLGEFMSPTNMGFLYEQDGADTFSYFLTTLWCLTALYQEWPDERVLEVLRRHGAWMSRWILPEPDGKTMLISTGHQTRSPGGHRLPNREYNGLGKIMQSLLSGQTGDEDERRFLALLLLNKEKVAKQDRLWEAAALNPLRSVATERNKATGSAYKPVNPLLLYPRYAPAKTMQKEIMRTLPCLEQQTGAENLVDKRGNQYIFVRQPGYYMGFAYQAHWSQAHEGPQFLWLDKLGTIALSANCGRGGWETVIGEIGTSRENMMAHMRKCDVDAHEITVKYSKIAQVEKTYTLRPGSVNVGLYAPWTGGRKLSERIPFLLHKTDTIHVDYGCAPTPCIEFRTITRTVAIERKGMQALSLELPSPILVSFKPIVCDDNYIKTMVSFEFPGIIFNRTGYRLLIGTEQNNN
;
A
#
# COMPACT_ATOMS: atom_id res chain seq x y z
N MET A 1 -22.16 0.50 -24.69
CA MET A 1 -20.72 0.14 -24.69
C MET A 1 -20.33 -0.94 -23.68
N GLN A 2 -21.18 -1.32 -22.71
CA GLN A 2 -21.13 -2.64 -22.06
C GLN A 2 -22.04 -3.67 -22.77
N GLY A 3 -22.04 -3.68 -24.10
CA GLY A 3 -22.88 -4.64 -24.86
C GLY A 3 -22.35 -6.09 -24.83
N TRP A 4 -21.17 -6.31 -24.22
CA TRP A 4 -20.39 -7.55 -24.35
C TRP A 4 -20.32 -8.37 -23.06
N PHE A 5 -20.35 -7.70 -21.90
CA PHE A 5 -20.57 -8.31 -20.58
C PHE A 5 -21.89 -7.79 -20.05
N SER A 6 -22.72 -8.64 -19.44
CA SER A 6 -24.04 -8.25 -18.93
C SER A 6 -24.01 -7.26 -17.76
N GLU A 7 -22.83 -6.91 -17.25
CA GLU A 7 -22.64 -6.03 -16.11
C GLU A 7 -21.29 -5.30 -16.16
N ALA A 8 -21.18 -4.23 -15.36
CA ALA A 8 -19.97 -3.47 -15.19
C ALA A 8 -19.00 -4.22 -14.27
N LEU A 9 -17.89 -4.71 -14.82
CA LEU A 9 -16.91 -5.49 -14.06
C LEU A 9 -15.70 -4.66 -13.59
N TRP A 10 -15.37 -3.59 -14.31
CA TRP A 10 -14.14 -2.82 -14.10
C TRP A 10 -14.42 -1.31 -14.06
N ARG A 11 -13.83 -0.61 -13.08
CA ARG A 11 -13.95 0.86 -12.89
C ARG A 11 -15.39 1.36 -12.98
N THR A 12 -16.24 0.74 -12.18
CA THR A 12 -17.70 0.90 -12.19
C THR A 12 -18.19 2.30 -11.79
N ASP A 13 -17.32 3.10 -11.18
CA ASP A 13 -17.57 4.42 -10.60
C ASP A 13 -17.10 5.60 -11.50
N VAL A 14 -16.33 5.33 -12.56
CA VAL A 14 -15.76 6.37 -13.46
C VAL A 14 -16.07 6.13 -14.93
N TYR A 15 -17.29 5.69 -15.21
CA TYR A 15 -17.74 5.36 -16.56
C TYR A 15 -18.02 6.61 -17.39
N ALA A 16 -17.16 6.89 -18.36
CA ALA A 16 -17.35 7.96 -19.34
C ALA A 16 -16.98 7.47 -20.75
N PRO A 17 -17.66 7.92 -21.81
CA PRO A 17 -17.35 7.53 -23.19
C PRO A 17 -15.90 7.81 -23.59
N PHE A 18 -15.30 8.90 -23.09
CA PHE A 18 -13.91 9.24 -23.38
C PHE A 18 -12.90 8.41 -22.58
N ASN A 19 -13.31 7.63 -21.58
CA ASN A 19 -12.36 6.96 -20.69
C ASN A 19 -11.87 5.63 -21.28
N GLY A 20 -10.65 5.64 -21.85
CA GLY A 20 -10.04 4.45 -22.43
C GLY A 20 -9.74 3.34 -21.43
N ARG A 21 -9.58 3.66 -20.14
CA ARG A 21 -9.26 2.67 -19.08
C ARG A 21 -10.43 1.73 -18.77
N VAL A 22 -11.67 2.11 -19.09
CA VAL A 22 -12.84 1.23 -18.85
C VAL A 22 -12.84 0.02 -19.77
N LEU A 23 -12.12 0.11 -20.90
CA LEU A 23 -12.15 -0.88 -21.97
C LEU A 23 -11.00 -1.88 -21.91
N GLU A 24 -10.06 -1.77 -20.98
CA GLU A 24 -8.92 -2.72 -20.82
C GLU A 24 -9.34 -4.20 -20.74
N ASN A 25 -10.61 -4.48 -20.43
CA ASN A 25 -11.21 -5.81 -20.49
C ASN A 25 -11.24 -6.44 -21.90
N TYR A 26 -10.90 -5.71 -22.98
CA TYR A 26 -10.69 -6.33 -24.30
C TYR A 26 -9.65 -7.46 -24.25
N TYR A 27 -8.71 -7.43 -23.29
CA TYR A 27 -7.79 -8.54 -23.05
C TYR A 27 -8.50 -9.84 -22.67
N SER A 28 -9.60 -9.77 -21.91
CA SER A 28 -10.37 -10.97 -21.55
C SER A 28 -11.01 -11.61 -22.79
N LEU A 29 -11.56 -10.79 -23.70
CA LEU A 29 -12.09 -11.28 -24.99
C LEU A 29 -10.97 -11.92 -25.83
N ALA A 30 -9.82 -11.27 -25.92
CA ALA A 30 -8.67 -11.79 -26.65
C ALA A 30 -8.14 -13.10 -26.05
N PHE A 31 -8.09 -13.23 -24.72
CA PHE A 31 -7.69 -14.46 -24.05
C PHE A 31 -8.60 -15.63 -24.43
N PHE A 32 -9.92 -15.48 -24.32
CA PHE A 32 -10.86 -16.54 -24.70
C PHE A 32 -10.86 -16.80 -26.22
N TYR A 33 -10.64 -15.79 -27.04
CA TYR A 33 -10.53 -16.00 -28.49
C TYR A 33 -9.24 -16.75 -28.89
N GLY A 34 -8.10 -16.40 -28.30
CA GLY A 34 -6.78 -16.85 -28.72
C GLY A 34 -6.20 -18.06 -27.96
N CYS A 35 -6.65 -18.33 -26.74
CA CYS A 35 -6.12 -19.41 -25.92
C CYS A 35 -6.61 -20.78 -26.42
N ASN A 36 -5.74 -21.55 -27.07
CA ASN A 36 -6.04 -22.92 -27.49
C ASN A 36 -5.92 -23.88 -26.29
N ALA A 37 -7.05 -24.15 -25.62
CA ALA A 37 -7.11 -25.08 -24.50
C ALA A 37 -8.39 -25.95 -24.57
N PRO A 38 -8.37 -27.22 -24.11
CA PRO A 38 -9.52 -28.12 -24.22
C PRO A 38 -10.81 -27.64 -23.55
N TRP A 39 -10.68 -26.83 -22.47
CA TRP A 39 -11.82 -26.25 -21.76
C TRP A 39 -12.37 -24.98 -22.42
N ASN A 40 -11.62 -24.39 -23.36
CA ASN A 40 -11.96 -23.11 -23.95
C ASN A 40 -12.79 -23.28 -25.23
N ILE A 41 -14.11 -23.36 -25.06
CA ILE A 41 -15.05 -23.46 -26.18
C ILE A 41 -15.11 -22.21 -27.08
N TYR A 42 -14.50 -21.10 -26.65
CA TYR A 42 -14.51 -19.82 -27.36
C TYR A 42 -13.29 -19.60 -28.26
N HIS A 43 -12.35 -20.55 -28.29
CA HIS A 43 -11.16 -20.44 -29.11
C HIS A 43 -11.53 -20.36 -30.60
N GLY A 44 -11.10 -19.27 -31.26
CA GLY A 44 -11.42 -19.01 -32.67
C GLY A 44 -12.89 -18.66 -32.95
N ASP A 45 -13.71 -18.39 -31.93
CA ASP A 45 -15.13 -18.09 -32.12
C ASP A 45 -15.35 -16.75 -32.85
N VAL A 46 -16.17 -16.78 -33.89
CA VAL A 46 -16.42 -15.61 -34.77
C VAL A 46 -17.18 -14.49 -34.07
N GLN A 47 -18.04 -14.79 -33.09
CA GLN A 47 -18.76 -13.78 -32.33
C GLN A 47 -17.82 -13.08 -31.37
N ILE A 48 -16.94 -13.82 -30.70
CA ILE A 48 -15.90 -13.22 -29.84
C ILE A 48 -14.97 -12.33 -30.67
N LEU A 49 -14.55 -12.77 -31.87
CA LEU A 49 -13.76 -11.94 -32.78
C LEU A 49 -14.47 -10.63 -33.14
N LYS A 50 -15.76 -10.67 -33.48
CA LYS A 50 -16.54 -9.47 -33.79
C LYS A 50 -16.59 -8.50 -32.61
N GLN A 51 -16.75 -9.00 -31.38
CA GLN A 51 -16.73 -8.13 -30.20
C GLN A 51 -15.35 -7.55 -29.93
N LEU A 52 -14.30 -8.36 -30.11
CA LEU A 52 -12.92 -7.92 -29.98
C LEU A 52 -12.59 -6.81 -31.00
N ASP A 53 -13.00 -6.98 -32.26
CA ASP A 53 -12.84 -5.97 -33.32
C ASP A 53 -13.53 -4.65 -32.94
N LEU A 54 -14.80 -4.72 -32.52
CA LEU A 54 -15.57 -3.53 -32.15
C LEU A 54 -14.94 -2.76 -30.97
N VAL A 55 -14.50 -3.47 -29.92
CA VAL A 55 -13.90 -2.81 -28.76
C VAL A 55 -12.52 -2.24 -29.08
N LEU A 56 -11.69 -2.93 -29.87
CA LEU A 56 -10.38 -2.44 -30.27
C LEU A 56 -10.52 -1.20 -31.17
N ASN A 57 -11.38 -1.24 -32.19
CA ASN A 57 -11.63 -0.08 -33.05
C ASN A 57 -12.19 1.12 -32.28
N TYR A 58 -13.03 0.87 -31.27
CA TYR A 58 -13.47 1.95 -30.39
C TYR A 58 -12.31 2.56 -29.60
N VAL A 59 -11.46 1.74 -28.98
CA VAL A 59 -10.27 2.22 -28.25
C VAL A 59 -9.36 3.00 -29.20
N PHE A 60 -9.10 2.49 -30.41
CA PHE A 60 -8.30 3.17 -31.43
C PHE A 60 -8.89 4.52 -31.82
N GLY A 61 -10.22 4.61 -31.94
CA GLY A 61 -10.93 5.86 -32.22
C GLY A 61 -10.88 6.88 -31.09
N LEU A 62 -10.58 6.47 -29.85
CA LEU A 62 -10.30 7.39 -28.74
C LEU A 62 -8.88 7.96 -28.76
N MET A 63 -7.94 7.26 -29.41
CA MET A 63 -6.53 7.63 -29.39
C MET A 63 -6.28 8.89 -30.21
N ARG A 64 -5.43 9.78 -29.69
CA ARG A 64 -4.87 10.87 -30.49
C ARG A 64 -3.88 10.32 -31.52
N GLU A 65 -3.53 11.15 -32.51
CA GLU A 65 -2.56 10.80 -33.56
C GLU A 65 -1.18 10.41 -33.00
N ASP A 66 -0.78 10.95 -31.84
CA ASP A 66 0.47 10.61 -31.15
C ASP A 66 0.37 9.30 -30.33
N GLY A 67 -0.83 8.73 -30.20
CA GLY A 67 -1.10 7.51 -29.46
C GLY A 67 -1.58 7.72 -28.03
N ALA A 68 -1.79 8.98 -27.60
CA ALA A 68 -2.31 9.27 -26.27
C ALA A 68 -3.76 8.80 -26.11
N ILE A 69 -4.08 8.21 -24.95
CA ILE A 69 -5.41 7.65 -24.63
C ILE A 69 -6.05 8.50 -23.51
N PRO A 70 -7.26 9.05 -23.68
CA PRO A 70 -7.95 9.79 -22.62
C PRO A 70 -8.46 8.91 -21.46
N GLU A 71 -8.59 9.50 -20.28
CA GLU A 71 -9.17 8.91 -19.05
C GLU A 71 -10.18 9.84 -18.37
N TYR A 72 -9.78 11.09 -18.10
CA TYR A 72 -10.53 12.01 -17.23
C TYR A 72 -11.32 13.06 -18.01
N ASN A 73 -10.97 13.29 -19.27
CA ASN A 73 -11.69 14.19 -20.16
C ASN A 73 -11.56 13.72 -21.62
N ILE A 74 -12.22 14.41 -22.54
CA ILE A 74 -11.98 14.23 -23.97
C ILE A 74 -10.51 14.48 -24.30
N ALA A 75 -10.03 13.85 -25.37
CA ALA A 75 -8.61 13.81 -25.69
C ALA A 75 -7.94 15.19 -25.85
N ALA A 76 -8.68 16.20 -26.30
CA ALA A 76 -8.16 17.56 -26.46
C ALA A 76 -7.85 18.27 -25.13
N LEU A 77 -8.47 17.85 -24.04
CA LEU A 77 -8.42 18.54 -22.74
C LEU A 77 -7.73 17.71 -21.65
N ASP A 78 -7.55 16.42 -21.87
CA ASP A 78 -6.96 15.53 -20.88
C ASP A 78 -5.43 15.55 -20.96
N ARG A 79 -4.77 15.83 -19.84
CA ARG A 79 -3.32 15.78 -19.66
C ARG A 79 -3.04 15.36 -18.21
N PRO A 80 -2.00 14.53 -17.94
CA PRO A 80 -0.97 14.07 -18.87
C PRO A 80 -1.29 12.77 -19.62
N MET A 81 -2.44 12.12 -19.38
CA MET A 81 -2.82 10.83 -20.02
C MET A 81 -1.81 9.67 -19.83
N LEU A 82 -0.93 9.73 -18.81
CA LEU A 82 0.11 8.72 -18.58
C LEU A 82 -0.51 7.34 -18.30
N ALA A 83 -1.35 7.22 -17.25
CA ALA A 83 -1.92 5.95 -16.84
C ALA A 83 -2.67 5.24 -17.98
N SER A 84 -3.63 5.93 -18.60
CA SER A 84 -4.42 5.42 -19.74
C SER A 84 -3.57 4.96 -20.91
N SER A 85 -2.60 5.77 -21.34
CA SER A 85 -1.76 5.43 -22.48
C SER A 85 -0.81 4.27 -22.16
N SER A 86 -0.19 4.31 -20.97
CA SER A 86 0.79 3.31 -20.53
C SER A 86 0.17 1.94 -20.26
N PHE A 87 -0.91 1.90 -19.49
CA PHE A 87 -1.61 0.64 -19.24
C PHE A 87 -2.36 0.16 -20.50
N GLY A 88 -2.91 1.06 -21.31
CA GLY A 88 -3.50 0.72 -22.60
C GLY A 88 -2.49 0.05 -23.54
N ALA A 89 -1.28 0.61 -23.66
CA ALA A 89 -0.17 -0.03 -24.39
C ALA A 89 0.13 -1.44 -23.85
N MET A 90 0.21 -1.58 -22.53
CA MET A 90 0.47 -2.89 -21.93
C MET A 90 -0.64 -3.91 -22.27
N TYR A 91 -1.91 -3.55 -22.07
CA TYR A 91 -3.04 -4.44 -22.37
C TYR A 91 -3.13 -4.79 -23.85
N MET A 92 -2.86 -3.85 -24.76
CA MET A 92 -2.79 -4.13 -26.20
C MET A 92 -1.65 -5.12 -26.53
N SER A 93 -0.46 -4.96 -25.94
CA SER A 93 0.66 -5.89 -26.16
C SER A 93 0.36 -7.30 -25.65
N PHE A 94 -0.35 -7.45 -24.53
CA PHE A 94 -0.80 -8.74 -24.03
C PHE A 94 -1.92 -9.34 -24.89
N THR A 95 -2.82 -8.51 -25.41
CA THR A 95 -3.86 -8.92 -26.38
C THR A 95 -3.22 -9.49 -27.65
N LEU A 96 -2.16 -8.84 -28.14
CA LEU A 96 -1.39 -9.33 -29.28
C LEU A 96 -0.71 -10.67 -28.99
N GLU A 97 -0.13 -10.86 -27.79
CA GLU A 97 0.50 -12.13 -27.41
C GLU A 97 -0.50 -13.29 -27.41
N VAL A 98 -1.69 -13.11 -26.83
CA VAL A 98 -2.64 -14.21 -26.66
C VAL A 98 -3.46 -14.51 -27.91
N ALA A 99 -3.77 -13.49 -28.73
CA ALA A 99 -4.69 -13.63 -29.86
C ALA A 99 -4.07 -13.32 -31.22
N GLY A 100 -2.86 -12.75 -31.29
CA GLY A 100 -2.28 -12.21 -32.52
C GLY A 100 -2.15 -13.23 -33.65
N LYS A 101 -1.91 -14.50 -33.32
CA LYS A 101 -1.80 -15.60 -34.30
C LYS A 101 -3.17 -16.11 -34.78
N THR A 102 -4.22 -15.89 -34.02
CA THR A 102 -5.58 -16.39 -34.29
C THR A 102 -6.45 -15.31 -34.93
N MET A 103 -6.15 -14.03 -34.72
CA MET A 103 -6.91 -12.91 -35.30
C MET A 103 -6.46 -12.62 -36.74
N PRO A 104 -7.27 -11.90 -37.54
CA PRO A 104 -6.86 -11.46 -38.87
C PRO A 104 -5.55 -10.66 -38.83
N ALA A 105 -4.65 -10.93 -39.77
CA ALA A 105 -3.31 -10.31 -39.80
C ALA A 105 -3.36 -8.77 -39.84
N ALA A 106 -4.34 -8.19 -40.54
CA ALA A 106 -4.54 -6.74 -40.59
C ALA A 106 -4.87 -6.16 -39.20
N MET A 107 -5.73 -6.84 -38.44
CA MET A 107 -6.08 -6.44 -37.06
C MET A 107 -4.87 -6.56 -36.13
N ALA A 108 -4.11 -7.65 -36.21
CA ALA A 108 -2.88 -7.82 -35.44
C ALA A 108 -1.85 -6.70 -35.72
N LYS A 109 -1.73 -6.29 -37.00
CA LYS A 109 -0.84 -5.21 -37.42
C LYS A 109 -1.29 -3.85 -36.88
N GLU A 110 -2.58 -3.52 -36.94
CA GLU A 110 -3.08 -2.27 -36.35
C GLU A 110 -2.97 -2.27 -34.82
N LEU A 111 -3.27 -3.41 -34.16
CA LEU A 111 -3.07 -3.56 -32.71
C LEU A 111 -1.61 -3.31 -32.31
N TYR A 112 -0.66 -3.88 -33.04
CA TYR A 112 0.77 -3.60 -32.84
C TYR A 112 1.09 -2.10 -32.95
N LYS A 113 0.64 -1.48 -34.05
CA LYS A 113 0.90 -0.06 -34.34
C LYS A 113 0.33 0.86 -33.26
N HIS A 114 -0.91 0.64 -32.83
CA HIS A 114 -1.55 1.42 -31.77
C HIS A 114 -0.88 1.17 -30.41
N SER A 115 -0.54 -0.08 -30.09
CA SER A 115 0.21 -0.42 -28.88
C SER A 115 1.57 0.28 -28.83
N LEU A 116 2.29 0.30 -29.95
CA LEU A 116 3.58 0.96 -30.07
C LEU A 116 3.45 2.49 -29.97
N SER A 117 2.44 3.08 -30.60
CA SER A 117 2.19 4.52 -30.51
C SER A 117 1.91 4.96 -29.08
N ALA A 118 1.05 4.22 -28.37
CA ALA A 118 0.74 4.51 -26.96
C ALA A 118 1.96 4.35 -26.04
N ALA A 119 2.77 3.29 -26.24
CA ALA A 119 4.02 3.12 -25.51
C ALA A 119 5.01 4.25 -25.80
N ARG A 120 5.13 4.66 -27.07
CA ARG A 120 5.99 5.77 -27.48
C ARG A 120 5.55 7.07 -26.82
N PHE A 121 4.27 7.42 -26.88
CA PHE A 121 3.73 8.60 -26.20
C PHE A 121 4.11 8.60 -24.72
N ALA A 122 3.73 7.54 -23.98
CA ALA A 122 3.97 7.45 -22.54
C ALA A 122 5.46 7.50 -22.14
N LEU A 123 6.38 7.01 -22.98
CA LEU A 123 7.83 6.97 -22.72
C LEU A 123 8.61 8.15 -23.32
N SER A 124 7.96 9.07 -24.03
CA SER A 124 8.65 10.21 -24.67
C SER A 124 8.01 11.58 -24.47
N ASP A 125 6.73 11.64 -24.10
CA ASP A 125 6.07 12.89 -23.75
C ASP A 125 6.61 13.43 -22.41
N GLU A 126 6.94 14.73 -22.39
CA GLU A 126 7.54 15.40 -21.24
C GLU A 126 6.57 15.46 -20.04
N HIS A 127 5.27 15.68 -20.28
CA HIS A 127 4.28 15.72 -19.21
C HIS A 127 4.06 14.33 -18.60
N CYS A 128 4.05 13.28 -19.42
CA CYS A 128 4.06 11.90 -18.96
C CYS A 128 5.28 11.61 -18.09
N TYR A 129 6.47 11.99 -18.53
CA TYR A 129 7.70 11.74 -17.79
C TYR A 129 7.72 12.49 -16.45
N LEU A 130 7.39 13.79 -16.43
CA LEU A 130 7.25 14.57 -15.19
C LEU A 130 6.23 13.93 -14.25
N HIS A 131 5.06 13.52 -14.76
CA HIS A 131 4.04 12.87 -13.94
C HIS A 131 4.51 11.53 -13.37
N ALA A 132 5.27 10.74 -14.15
CA ALA A 132 5.85 9.47 -13.70
C ALA A 132 6.85 9.66 -12.55
N THR A 133 7.49 10.82 -12.44
CA THR A 133 8.31 11.13 -11.27
C THR A 133 7.47 11.11 -9.99
N SER A 134 6.22 11.56 -10.00
CA SER A 134 5.32 11.54 -8.83
C SER A 134 4.45 10.27 -8.73
N PHE A 135 4.23 9.56 -9.85
CA PHE A 135 3.38 8.36 -9.94
C PHE A 135 4.09 7.26 -10.74
N SER A 136 5.14 6.71 -10.15
CA SER A 136 6.12 5.88 -10.85
C SER A 136 5.57 4.55 -11.33
N ASN A 137 4.57 4.01 -10.67
CA ASN A 137 3.88 2.81 -11.09
C ASN A 137 3.21 2.93 -12.48
N GLN A 138 2.79 4.13 -12.86
CA GLN A 138 2.04 4.35 -14.10
C GLN A 138 2.89 4.19 -15.35
N ILE A 139 4.19 4.50 -15.32
CA ILE A 139 5.05 4.38 -16.53
C ILE A 139 5.47 2.95 -16.82
N LEU A 140 5.43 2.06 -15.82
CA LEU A 140 5.88 0.68 -15.93
C LEU A 140 5.08 -0.15 -16.94
N GLY A 141 3.82 0.22 -17.20
CA GLY A 141 2.99 -0.41 -18.23
C GLY A 141 3.57 -0.22 -19.63
N ALA A 142 3.95 1.01 -19.98
CA ALA A 142 4.56 1.35 -21.26
C ALA A 142 5.95 0.71 -21.42
N MET A 143 6.73 0.63 -20.34
CA MET A 143 8.00 -0.10 -20.32
C MET A 143 7.79 -1.60 -20.64
N THR A 144 6.79 -2.22 -20.00
CA THR A 144 6.41 -3.61 -20.26
C THR A 144 5.98 -3.79 -21.71
N ALA A 145 5.13 -2.89 -22.22
CA ALA A 145 4.67 -2.92 -23.60
C ALA A 145 5.84 -2.80 -24.59
N ALA A 146 6.78 -1.88 -24.36
CA ALA A 146 7.95 -1.70 -25.22
C ALA A 146 8.81 -2.97 -25.29
N ALA A 147 9.14 -3.57 -24.14
CA ALA A 147 9.89 -4.83 -24.10
C ALA A 147 9.16 -5.96 -24.83
N LYS A 148 7.85 -6.08 -24.58
CA LYS A 148 7.02 -7.14 -25.13
C LYS A 148 6.82 -7.02 -26.65
N LEU A 149 6.53 -5.82 -27.14
CA LEU A 149 6.38 -5.53 -28.57
C LEU A 149 7.68 -5.79 -29.32
N ALA A 150 8.82 -5.43 -28.72
CA ALA A 150 10.13 -5.71 -29.31
C ALA A 150 10.34 -7.21 -29.53
N ARG A 151 9.96 -8.05 -28.56
CA ARG A 151 10.00 -9.52 -28.69
C ARG A 151 8.99 -10.06 -29.71
N LEU A 152 7.73 -9.61 -29.64
CA LEU A 152 6.65 -10.15 -30.47
C LEU A 152 6.84 -9.87 -31.97
N ASN A 153 7.47 -8.73 -32.31
CA ASN A 153 7.63 -8.28 -33.69
C ASN A 153 9.08 -8.26 -34.17
N ASN A 154 10.03 -8.69 -33.34
CA ASN A 154 11.47 -8.58 -33.61
C ASN A 154 11.89 -7.14 -33.99
N ASP A 155 11.32 -6.16 -33.29
CA ASP A 155 11.55 -4.72 -33.52
C ASP A 155 12.37 -4.14 -32.36
N ALA A 156 13.62 -3.72 -32.62
CA ALA A 156 14.47 -3.16 -31.58
C ALA A 156 14.14 -1.70 -31.25
N ALA A 157 13.34 -1.00 -32.06
CA ALA A 157 13.06 0.43 -31.88
C ALA A 157 12.48 0.77 -30.49
N PRO A 158 11.52 0.01 -29.92
CA PRO A 158 10.97 0.30 -28.59
C PRO A 158 11.99 0.15 -27.46
N LEU A 159 13.06 -0.62 -27.65
CA LEU A 159 14.06 -0.86 -26.61
C LEU A 159 14.87 0.39 -26.24
N SER A 160 15.05 1.32 -27.18
CA SER A 160 15.70 2.61 -26.90
C SER A 160 14.90 3.46 -25.89
N LEU A 161 13.58 3.47 -26.03
CA LEU A 161 12.65 4.16 -25.11
C LEU A 161 12.66 3.48 -23.74
N LEU A 162 12.63 2.14 -23.74
CA LEU A 162 12.72 1.34 -22.52
C LEU A 162 14.01 1.61 -21.76
N ASN A 163 15.17 1.59 -22.42
CA ASN A 163 16.46 1.79 -21.78
C ASN A 163 16.54 3.17 -21.11
N ARG A 164 16.07 4.22 -21.79
CA ARG A 164 16.02 5.58 -21.21
C ARG A 164 15.14 5.62 -19.95
N ALA A 165 13.94 5.05 -19.98
CA ALA A 165 13.07 4.97 -18.80
C ALA A 165 13.67 4.06 -17.71
N GLY A 166 14.45 3.05 -18.11
CA GLY A 166 15.22 2.17 -17.24
C GLY A 166 16.27 2.91 -16.42
N GLU A 167 16.99 3.86 -17.00
CA GLU A 167 17.95 4.71 -16.28
C GLU A 167 17.25 5.53 -15.17
N ALA A 168 16.00 5.95 -15.41
CA ALA A 168 15.21 6.73 -14.48
C ALA A 168 14.65 5.91 -13.30
N LEU A 169 14.55 4.57 -13.42
CA LEU A 169 13.95 3.70 -12.40
C LEU A 169 14.57 3.88 -11.01
N LEU A 170 15.90 3.86 -10.91
CA LEU A 170 16.62 3.94 -9.64
C LEU A 170 16.96 5.38 -9.22
N GLY A 171 16.69 6.37 -10.08
CA GLY A 171 17.08 7.77 -9.88
C GLY A 171 15.92 8.73 -9.69
N GLU A 172 15.03 8.81 -10.69
CA GLU A 172 13.95 9.81 -10.73
C GLU A 172 12.63 9.26 -10.18
N PHE A 173 12.38 7.97 -10.44
CA PHE A 173 11.15 7.28 -10.06
C PHE A 173 11.21 6.67 -8.65
N MET A 174 12.39 6.67 -8.03
CA MET A 174 12.62 6.05 -6.74
C MET A 174 13.21 7.05 -5.74
N SER A 175 12.86 6.88 -4.47
CA SER A 175 13.52 7.56 -3.37
C SER A 175 14.98 7.12 -3.22
N PRO A 176 15.82 7.92 -2.54
CA PRO A 176 17.23 7.59 -2.36
C PRO A 176 17.43 6.20 -1.74
N THR A 177 18.64 5.64 -1.90
CA THR A 177 18.97 4.27 -1.51
C THR A 177 18.65 3.91 -0.06
N ASN A 178 18.71 4.87 0.87
CA ASN A 178 18.39 4.65 2.28
C ASN A 178 16.88 4.57 2.59
N MET A 179 16.00 4.95 1.65
CA MET A 179 14.54 4.85 1.77
C MET A 179 14.02 3.73 0.89
N GLY A 180 14.26 3.80 -0.42
CA GLY A 180 14.08 2.66 -1.29
C GLY A 180 12.65 2.35 -1.74
N PHE A 181 11.73 3.31 -1.76
CA PHE A 181 10.40 3.16 -2.38
C PHE A 181 10.26 3.89 -3.72
N LEU A 182 9.32 3.43 -4.56
CA LEU A 182 8.84 4.16 -5.74
C LEU A 182 7.80 5.21 -5.32
N TYR A 183 7.66 6.29 -6.09
CA TYR A 183 6.75 7.37 -5.71
C TYR A 183 5.29 7.11 -6.13
N GLU A 184 4.37 7.42 -5.22
CA GLU A 184 2.93 7.58 -5.48
C GLU A 184 2.49 8.91 -4.85
N GLN A 185 2.01 9.85 -5.67
CA GLN A 185 1.68 11.22 -5.28
C GLN A 185 2.80 11.86 -4.44
N ASP A 186 4.04 11.82 -4.95
CA ASP A 186 5.26 12.35 -4.33
C ASP A 186 5.70 11.74 -3.00
N GLY A 187 4.92 10.85 -2.40
CA GLY A 187 5.34 10.04 -1.24
C GLY A 187 5.51 8.56 -1.59
N ALA A 188 5.51 7.70 -0.57
CA ALA A 188 5.80 6.29 -0.78
C ALA A 188 4.63 5.53 -1.42
N ASP A 189 4.90 4.86 -2.53
CA ASP A 189 4.08 3.73 -2.97
C ASP A 189 4.24 2.60 -1.95
N THR A 190 3.12 2.16 -1.39
CA THR A 190 3.08 1.15 -0.31
C THR A 190 1.89 0.22 -0.54
N PHE A 191 1.53 -0.61 0.45
CA PHE A 191 0.64 -1.77 0.34
C PHE A 191 -0.68 -1.59 -0.45
N SER A 192 -1.23 -0.37 -0.56
CA SER A 192 -2.46 -0.12 -1.33
C SER A 192 -2.22 -0.11 -2.86
N TYR A 193 -1.14 0.50 -3.34
CA TYR A 193 -0.81 0.56 -4.77
C TYR A 193 0.38 -0.32 -5.17
N PHE A 194 1.23 -0.68 -4.23
CA PHE A 194 2.42 -1.47 -4.53
C PHE A 194 2.08 -2.82 -5.17
N LEU A 195 0.92 -3.41 -4.89
CA LEU A 195 0.49 -4.63 -5.59
C LEU A 195 0.24 -4.41 -7.09
N THR A 196 -0.17 -3.21 -7.50
CA THR A 196 -0.25 -2.80 -8.91
C THR A 196 1.15 -2.57 -9.48
N THR A 197 2.03 -1.96 -8.70
CA THR A 197 3.43 -1.72 -9.08
C THR A 197 4.20 -3.01 -9.27
N LEU A 198 4.09 -3.93 -8.32
CA LEU A 198 4.64 -5.27 -8.38
C LEU A 198 4.09 -6.02 -9.59
N TRP A 199 2.85 -5.74 -10.02
CA TRP A 199 2.22 -6.39 -11.17
C TRP A 199 2.92 -5.96 -12.46
N CYS A 200 3.13 -4.66 -12.62
CA CYS A 200 3.91 -4.12 -13.73
C CYS A 200 5.37 -4.55 -13.68
N LEU A 201 6.05 -4.48 -12.54
CA LEU A 201 7.46 -4.89 -12.41
C LEU A 201 7.65 -6.38 -12.70
N THR A 202 6.68 -7.22 -12.30
CA THR A 202 6.73 -8.65 -12.62
C THR A 202 6.59 -8.88 -14.11
N ALA A 203 5.60 -8.27 -14.76
CA ALA A 203 5.46 -8.36 -16.22
C ALA A 203 6.71 -7.83 -16.94
N LEU A 204 7.22 -6.67 -16.53
CA LEU A 204 8.42 -6.06 -17.10
C LEU A 204 9.63 -7.00 -16.99
N TYR A 205 9.90 -7.58 -15.82
CA TYR A 205 11.05 -8.49 -15.62
C TYR A 205 10.95 -9.80 -16.42
N GLN A 206 9.73 -10.23 -16.76
CA GLN A 206 9.55 -11.38 -17.65
C GLN A 206 10.06 -11.07 -19.06
N GLU A 207 9.77 -9.86 -19.56
CA GLU A 207 10.14 -9.41 -20.91
C GLU A 207 11.56 -8.80 -20.98
N TRP A 208 12.01 -8.20 -19.89
CA TRP A 208 13.27 -7.48 -19.76
C TRP A 208 13.90 -7.76 -18.39
N PRO A 209 14.66 -8.88 -18.27
CA PRO A 209 15.23 -9.34 -17.00
C PRO A 209 16.46 -8.51 -16.60
N ASP A 210 16.24 -7.22 -16.33
CA ASP A 210 17.27 -6.24 -16.00
C ASP A 210 17.45 -6.12 -14.47
N GLU A 211 18.71 -6.03 -14.03
CA GLU A 211 19.10 -5.93 -12.61
C GLU A 211 18.48 -4.72 -11.90
N ARG A 212 18.19 -3.63 -12.63
CA ARG A 212 17.55 -2.45 -12.04
C ARG A 212 16.16 -2.78 -11.48
N VAL A 213 15.41 -3.67 -12.12
CA VAL A 213 14.10 -4.10 -11.62
C VAL A 213 14.26 -4.90 -10.32
N LEU A 214 15.28 -5.75 -10.24
CA LEU A 214 15.58 -6.50 -9.01
C LEU A 214 16.00 -5.57 -7.88
N GLU A 215 16.82 -4.57 -8.17
CA GLU A 215 17.27 -3.57 -7.19
C GLU A 215 16.11 -2.69 -6.70
N VAL A 216 15.18 -2.30 -7.58
CA VAL A 216 13.93 -1.63 -7.17
C VAL A 216 13.19 -2.51 -6.17
N LEU A 217 12.99 -3.78 -6.49
CA LEU A 217 12.25 -4.70 -5.62
C LEU A 217 12.97 -5.00 -4.30
N ARG A 218 14.31 -5.04 -4.30
CA ARG A 218 15.12 -5.24 -3.10
C ARG A 218 14.94 -4.07 -2.13
N ARG A 219 15.22 -2.86 -2.60
CA ARG A 219 15.07 -1.63 -1.83
C ARG A 219 13.63 -1.42 -1.36
N HIS A 220 12.64 -1.74 -2.21
CA HIS A 220 11.24 -1.59 -1.84
C HIS A 220 10.80 -2.65 -0.81
N GLY A 221 11.30 -3.88 -0.93
CA GLY A 221 11.12 -4.92 0.09
C GLY A 221 11.69 -4.50 1.45
N ALA A 222 12.90 -3.92 1.45
CA ALA A 222 13.52 -3.34 2.63
C ALA A 222 12.64 -2.27 3.27
N TRP A 223 12.20 -1.31 2.45
CA TRP A 223 11.34 -0.21 2.87
C TRP A 223 10.07 -0.73 3.56
N MET A 224 9.33 -1.61 2.88
CA MET A 224 8.08 -2.16 3.39
C MET A 224 8.26 -2.95 4.68
N SER A 225 9.39 -3.63 4.88
CA SER A 225 9.63 -4.45 6.07
C SER A 225 9.51 -3.65 7.38
N ARG A 226 9.87 -2.36 7.37
CA ARG A 226 9.74 -1.44 8.52
C ARG A 226 8.30 -1.15 8.92
N TRP A 227 7.36 -1.41 8.01
CA TRP A 227 5.92 -1.17 8.21
C TRP A 227 5.13 -2.44 8.52
N ILE A 228 5.76 -3.62 8.43
CA ILE A 228 5.10 -4.90 8.70
C ILE A 228 5.25 -5.24 10.19
N LEU A 229 4.12 -5.35 10.87
CA LEU A 229 4.03 -5.55 12.31
C LEU A 229 3.44 -6.95 12.59
N PRO A 230 4.25 -7.95 12.96
CA PRO A 230 3.77 -9.29 13.25
C PRO A 230 3.07 -9.32 14.60
N GLU A 231 1.89 -9.93 14.65
CA GLU A 231 1.15 -10.07 15.90
C GLU A 231 1.55 -11.34 16.67
N PRO A 232 1.41 -11.36 18.01
CA PRO A 232 1.82 -12.50 18.84
C PRO A 232 1.09 -13.82 18.56
N ASP A 233 0.00 -13.80 17.76
CA ASP A 233 -0.69 -15.01 17.32
C ASP A 233 0.11 -15.82 16.27
N GLY A 234 1.21 -15.24 15.76
CA GLY A 234 2.09 -15.84 14.76
C GLY A 234 1.45 -16.04 13.39
N LYS A 235 0.30 -15.41 13.13
CA LYS A 235 -0.51 -15.57 11.91
C LYS A 235 -0.95 -14.24 11.32
N THR A 236 -1.18 -13.24 12.16
CA THR A 236 -1.63 -11.92 11.76
C THR A 236 -0.41 -11.02 11.55
N MET A 237 -0.43 -10.27 10.45
CA MET A 237 0.51 -9.19 10.18
C MET A 237 -0.30 -7.93 9.90
N LEU A 238 0.04 -6.87 10.62
CA LEU A 238 -0.56 -5.56 10.49
C LEU A 238 0.37 -4.61 9.74
N ILE A 239 -0.22 -3.56 9.19
CA ILE A 239 0.48 -2.47 8.51
C ILE A 239 -0.13 -1.15 8.94
N SER A 240 0.72 -0.13 9.13
CA SER A 240 0.23 1.24 9.21
C SER A 240 -0.06 1.76 7.81
N THR A 241 -1.16 2.50 7.67
CA THR A 241 -1.54 3.12 6.39
C THR A 241 -1.71 4.62 6.49
N GLY A 242 -1.41 5.24 7.65
CA GLY A 242 -1.52 6.68 7.84
C GLY A 242 -0.66 7.48 6.85
N HIS A 243 0.55 6.99 6.58
CA HIS A 243 1.51 7.62 5.67
C HIS A 243 1.20 7.46 4.17
N GLN A 244 0.11 6.79 3.78
CA GLN A 244 -0.25 6.65 2.38
C GLN A 244 -0.73 7.98 1.82
N THR A 245 -0.13 8.46 0.74
CA THR A 245 -0.35 9.82 0.20
C THR A 245 -1.64 10.01 -0.59
N ARG A 246 -2.24 8.93 -1.11
CA ARG A 246 -3.37 9.02 -2.05
C ARG A 246 -4.61 8.23 -1.69
N SER A 247 -4.46 7.03 -1.12
CA SER A 247 -5.60 6.12 -1.00
C SER A 247 -5.71 5.52 0.38
N PRO A 248 -6.94 5.25 0.83
CA PRO A 248 -7.15 4.57 2.08
C PRO A 248 -6.69 3.12 1.99
N GLY A 249 -6.05 2.66 3.06
CA GLY A 249 -5.53 1.30 3.17
C GLY A 249 -6.14 0.55 4.34
N GLY A 250 -6.34 -0.76 4.15
CA GLY A 250 -6.64 -1.69 5.23
C GLY A 250 -5.44 -1.85 6.17
N HIS A 251 -5.71 -2.18 7.44
CA HIS A 251 -4.67 -2.35 8.46
C HIS A 251 -4.02 -3.74 8.52
N ARG A 252 -4.52 -4.69 7.72
CA ARG A 252 -3.94 -6.04 7.60
C ARG A 252 -3.09 -6.10 6.35
N LEU A 253 -1.96 -6.78 6.45
CA LEU A 253 -1.14 -7.09 5.29
C LEU A 253 -1.95 -8.00 4.34
N PRO A 254 -2.21 -7.59 3.09
CA PRO A 254 -2.95 -8.42 2.15
C PRO A 254 -2.05 -9.55 1.63
N ASN A 255 -2.41 -10.81 1.92
CA ASN A 255 -1.80 -11.97 1.26
C ASN A 255 -2.55 -12.29 -0.03
N ARG A 256 -1.88 -12.29 -1.19
CA ARG A 256 -2.49 -12.61 -2.50
C ARG A 256 -1.82 -13.77 -3.20
N GLU A 257 -2.56 -14.45 -4.06
CA GLU A 257 -1.94 -15.28 -5.09
C GLU A 257 -1.20 -14.39 -6.09
N TYR A 258 -0.12 -14.92 -6.67
CA TYR A 258 0.68 -14.14 -7.58
C TYR A 258 1.39 -15.01 -8.61
N ASN A 259 1.39 -14.55 -9.86
CA ASN A 259 2.01 -15.23 -10.99
C ASN A 259 3.27 -14.49 -11.43
N GLY A 260 4.28 -15.22 -11.91
CA GLY A 260 5.52 -14.68 -12.45
C GLY A 260 6.59 -14.31 -11.42
N LEU A 261 6.24 -14.16 -10.13
CA LEU A 261 7.23 -13.83 -9.09
C LEU A 261 8.30 -14.91 -8.88
N GLY A 262 8.05 -16.16 -9.25
CA GLY A 262 9.04 -17.22 -9.11
C GLY A 262 10.37 -16.91 -9.83
N LYS A 263 10.33 -16.22 -10.98
CA LYS A 263 11.53 -15.79 -11.72
C LYS A 263 12.29 -14.68 -10.98
N ILE A 264 11.56 -13.70 -10.43
CA ILE A 264 12.14 -12.62 -9.60
C ILE A 264 12.80 -13.19 -8.35
N MET A 265 12.19 -14.21 -7.75
CA MET A 265 12.66 -14.84 -6.51
C MET A 265 13.66 -15.97 -6.77
N GLN A 266 14.05 -16.25 -8.03
CA GLN A 266 14.83 -17.45 -8.36
C GLN A 266 16.20 -17.49 -7.67
N SER A 267 16.91 -16.36 -7.58
CA SER A 267 18.21 -16.31 -6.91
C SER A 267 18.11 -16.59 -5.41
N LEU A 268 17.04 -16.11 -4.77
CA LEU A 268 16.71 -16.42 -3.37
C LEU A 268 16.38 -17.91 -3.20
N LEU A 269 15.57 -18.46 -4.10
CA LEU A 269 15.13 -19.86 -4.04
C LEU A 269 16.25 -20.87 -4.31
N SER A 270 17.24 -20.48 -5.10
CA SER A 270 18.41 -21.30 -5.42
C SER A 270 19.55 -21.14 -4.41
N GLY A 271 19.40 -20.29 -3.40
CA GLY A 271 20.45 -19.98 -2.42
C GLY A 271 21.64 -19.22 -3.01
N GLN A 272 21.49 -18.65 -4.22
CA GLN A 272 22.52 -17.83 -4.87
C GLN A 272 22.67 -16.48 -4.19
N THR A 273 21.59 -15.95 -3.63
CA THR A 273 21.63 -14.77 -2.75
C THR A 273 21.50 -15.21 -1.29
N GLY A 274 22.30 -14.57 -0.42
CA GLY A 274 22.25 -14.82 1.02
C GLY A 274 21.00 -14.24 1.68
N ASP A 275 20.88 -14.44 2.99
CA ASP A 275 19.78 -13.93 3.83
C ASP A 275 19.66 -12.39 3.83
N GLU A 276 20.65 -11.68 3.31
CA GLU A 276 20.70 -10.22 3.20
C GLU A 276 19.84 -9.66 2.06
N ASP A 277 19.35 -10.49 1.13
CA ASP A 277 18.54 -10.01 0.01
C ASP A 277 17.09 -9.69 0.43
N GLU A 278 16.84 -8.39 0.60
CA GLU A 278 15.61 -7.82 1.12
C GLU A 278 14.37 -8.05 0.21
N ARG A 279 14.55 -8.53 -1.03
CA ARG A 279 13.41 -9.01 -1.84
C ARG A 279 12.65 -10.13 -1.13
N ARG A 280 13.28 -10.86 -0.20
CA ARG A 280 12.62 -11.88 0.62
C ARG A 280 11.36 -11.37 1.32
N PHE A 281 11.30 -10.10 1.73
CA PHE A 281 10.13 -9.53 2.40
C PHE A 281 8.87 -9.52 1.52
N LEU A 282 9.02 -9.54 0.19
CA LEU A 282 7.90 -9.67 -0.75
C LEU A 282 7.14 -10.99 -0.54
N ALA A 283 7.80 -12.04 -0.05
CA ALA A 283 7.14 -13.32 0.24
C ALA A 283 6.04 -13.20 1.30
N LEU A 284 6.09 -12.18 2.18
CA LEU A 284 5.04 -11.94 3.19
C LEU A 284 3.73 -11.41 2.58
N LEU A 285 3.79 -10.81 1.39
CA LEU A 285 2.62 -10.36 0.63
C LEU A 285 1.89 -11.50 -0.09
N LEU A 286 2.46 -12.71 -0.06
CA LEU A 286 1.98 -13.85 -0.85
C LEU A 286 1.21 -14.84 0.00
N LEU A 287 0.28 -15.55 -0.62
CA LEU A 287 -0.24 -16.79 -0.06
C LEU A 287 0.84 -17.88 -0.14
N ASN A 288 1.00 -18.65 0.95
CA ASN A 288 1.87 -19.82 0.94
C ASN A 288 1.24 -21.01 0.23
N LYS A 289 2.10 -21.99 -0.11
CA LYS A 289 1.72 -23.23 -0.81
C LYS A 289 0.50 -23.93 -0.19
N GLU A 290 0.41 -23.97 1.13
CA GLU A 290 -0.68 -24.64 1.84
C GLU A 290 -2.02 -23.91 1.70
N LYS A 291 -2.00 -22.56 1.75
CA LYS A 291 -3.20 -21.74 1.52
C LYS A 291 -3.65 -21.82 0.06
N VAL A 292 -2.71 -21.78 -0.88
CA VAL A 292 -2.97 -21.95 -2.31
C VAL A 292 -3.59 -23.32 -2.60
N ALA A 293 -2.98 -24.41 -2.11
CA ALA A 293 -3.54 -25.75 -2.27
C ALA A 293 -4.93 -25.90 -1.61
N LYS A 294 -5.19 -25.17 -0.53
CA LYS A 294 -6.54 -25.13 0.08
C LYS A 294 -7.53 -24.40 -0.84
N GLN A 295 -7.15 -23.29 -1.46
CA GLN A 295 -7.99 -22.59 -2.44
C GLN A 295 -8.26 -23.46 -3.67
N ASP A 296 -7.26 -24.16 -4.19
CA ASP A 296 -7.42 -25.09 -5.32
C ASP A 296 -8.45 -26.17 -4.99
N ARG A 297 -8.34 -26.83 -3.83
CA ARG A 297 -9.34 -27.84 -3.40
C ARG A 297 -10.74 -27.26 -3.24
N LEU A 298 -10.86 -26.02 -2.75
CA LEU A 298 -12.15 -25.35 -2.64
C LEU A 298 -12.73 -25.05 -4.03
N TRP A 299 -11.89 -24.66 -4.98
CA TRP A 299 -12.27 -24.41 -6.37
C TRP A 299 -12.72 -25.71 -7.07
N GLU A 300 -11.95 -26.79 -6.92
CA GLU A 300 -12.29 -28.12 -7.44
C GLU A 300 -13.62 -28.63 -6.87
N ALA A 301 -13.82 -28.51 -5.55
CA ALA A 301 -15.07 -28.89 -4.91
C ALA A 301 -16.25 -28.02 -5.39
N ALA A 302 -16.01 -26.72 -5.61
CA ALA A 302 -16.99 -25.78 -6.13
C ALA A 302 -17.38 -26.06 -7.59
N ALA A 303 -16.51 -26.68 -8.39
CA ALA A 303 -16.80 -27.09 -9.76
C ALA A 303 -17.87 -28.19 -9.84
N LEU A 304 -18.13 -28.92 -8.74
CA LEU A 304 -19.22 -29.90 -8.63
C LEU A 304 -20.61 -29.24 -8.52
N ASN A 305 -20.68 -27.94 -8.23
CA ASN A 305 -21.91 -27.14 -8.26
C ASN A 305 -21.65 -25.70 -8.77
N PRO A 306 -21.46 -25.54 -10.10
CA PRO A 306 -20.95 -24.32 -10.72
C PRO A 306 -21.84 -23.09 -10.46
N LEU A 307 -23.16 -23.26 -10.42
CA LEU A 307 -24.10 -22.13 -10.34
C LEU A 307 -24.02 -21.39 -8.99
N ARG A 308 -23.85 -22.14 -7.89
CA ARG A 308 -23.78 -21.55 -6.55
C ARG A 308 -22.41 -20.93 -6.25
N SER A 309 -21.34 -21.55 -6.75
CA SER A 309 -19.97 -21.05 -6.60
C SER A 309 -19.72 -19.81 -7.45
N VAL A 310 -20.17 -19.79 -8.71
CA VAL A 310 -20.09 -18.62 -9.58
C VAL A 310 -20.85 -17.44 -8.99
N ALA A 311 -22.05 -17.62 -8.44
CA ALA A 311 -22.79 -16.51 -7.81
C ALA A 311 -22.07 -15.92 -6.60
N THR A 312 -21.45 -16.76 -5.77
CA THR A 312 -20.72 -16.31 -4.57
C THR A 312 -19.44 -15.56 -4.92
N GLU A 313 -18.65 -16.10 -5.85
CA GLU A 313 -17.42 -15.45 -6.31
C GLU A 313 -17.72 -14.21 -7.17
N ARG A 314 -18.77 -14.23 -7.97
CA ARG A 314 -19.29 -13.04 -8.68
C ARG A 314 -19.66 -11.93 -7.70
N ASN A 315 -20.42 -12.22 -6.65
CA ASN A 315 -20.81 -11.21 -5.65
C ASN A 315 -19.61 -10.61 -4.89
N LYS A 316 -18.56 -11.40 -4.62
CA LYS A 316 -17.31 -10.89 -4.04
C LYS A 316 -16.53 -10.03 -5.04
N ALA A 317 -16.48 -10.45 -6.30
CA ALA A 317 -15.75 -9.77 -7.37
C ALA A 317 -16.40 -8.45 -7.79
N THR A 318 -17.74 -8.39 -7.89
CA THR A 318 -18.49 -7.18 -8.25
C THR A 318 -18.34 -6.08 -7.19
N GLY A 319 -18.24 -6.44 -5.91
CA GLY A 319 -17.97 -5.50 -4.83
C GLY A 319 -16.55 -4.89 -4.84
N SER A 320 -15.62 -5.43 -5.64
CA SER A 320 -14.21 -5.03 -5.63
C SER A 320 -13.68 -4.46 -6.96
N ALA A 321 -14.54 -4.27 -7.97
CA ALA A 321 -14.17 -3.92 -9.35
C ALA A 321 -13.05 -4.85 -9.91
N TYR A 322 -13.44 -5.96 -10.53
CA TYR A 322 -12.54 -7.05 -10.92
C TYR A 322 -12.32 -7.16 -12.45
N LYS A 323 -11.10 -7.52 -12.85
CA LYS A 323 -10.78 -7.91 -14.25
C LYS A 323 -10.94 -9.42 -14.41
N PRO A 324 -11.85 -9.92 -15.29
CA PRO A 324 -12.11 -11.36 -15.45
C PRO A 324 -10.86 -12.21 -15.70
N VAL A 325 -9.91 -11.67 -16.47
CA VAL A 325 -8.63 -12.32 -16.77
C VAL A 325 -7.49 -11.33 -16.51
N ASN A 326 -6.49 -11.74 -15.73
CA ASN A 326 -5.29 -10.97 -15.45
C ASN A 326 -4.15 -11.37 -16.42
N PRO A 327 -3.47 -10.42 -17.09
CA PRO A 327 -2.32 -10.72 -17.94
C PRO A 327 -1.20 -11.55 -17.30
N LEU A 328 -1.01 -11.48 -15.97
CA LEU A 328 0.00 -12.33 -15.32
C LEU A 328 -0.34 -13.82 -15.33
N LEU A 329 -1.58 -14.23 -15.67
CA LEU A 329 -1.93 -15.65 -15.80
C LEU A 329 -1.09 -16.37 -16.85
N LEU A 330 -0.44 -15.64 -17.76
CA LEU A 330 0.52 -16.18 -18.72
C LEU A 330 1.82 -16.67 -18.07
N TYR A 331 2.07 -16.30 -16.82
CA TYR A 331 3.26 -16.68 -16.07
C TYR A 331 2.95 -17.73 -15.00
N PRO A 332 3.92 -18.59 -14.63
CA PRO A 332 3.71 -19.60 -13.60
C PRO A 332 3.30 -18.99 -12.26
N ARG A 333 2.31 -19.59 -11.59
CA ARG A 333 1.92 -19.23 -10.21
C ARG A 333 3.07 -19.54 -9.26
N TYR A 334 3.37 -18.59 -8.37
CA TYR A 334 4.39 -18.74 -7.33
C TYR A 334 3.77 -18.63 -5.94
N ALA A 335 4.16 -19.53 -5.04
CA ALA A 335 3.76 -19.52 -3.64
C ALA A 335 4.95 -19.95 -2.77
N PRO A 336 5.41 -19.11 -1.82
CA PRO A 336 6.49 -19.48 -0.91
C PRO A 336 6.04 -20.60 0.05
N ALA A 337 7.02 -21.33 0.59
CA ALA A 337 6.75 -22.27 1.68
C ALA A 337 6.35 -21.49 2.95
N LYS A 338 5.47 -22.08 3.77
CA LYS A 338 5.10 -21.47 5.06
C LYS A 338 6.28 -21.34 6.02
N THR A 339 7.27 -22.23 5.95
CA THR A 339 8.51 -22.17 6.76
C THR A 339 9.33 -20.93 6.40
N MET A 340 9.54 -20.68 5.10
CA MET A 340 10.22 -19.48 4.60
C MET A 340 9.54 -18.20 5.10
N GLN A 341 8.21 -18.12 5.02
CA GLN A 341 7.48 -16.96 5.55
C GLN A 341 7.71 -16.76 7.06
N LYS A 342 7.69 -17.86 7.84
CA LYS A 342 7.96 -17.80 9.28
C LYS A 342 9.39 -17.36 9.60
N GLU A 343 10.37 -17.78 8.80
CA GLU A 343 11.77 -17.37 8.95
C GLU A 343 11.93 -15.89 8.66
N ILE A 344 11.39 -15.41 7.54
CA ILE A 344 11.40 -13.98 7.19
C ILE A 344 10.68 -13.13 8.24
N MET A 345 9.54 -13.62 8.78
CA MET A 345 8.85 -12.92 9.85
C MET A 345 9.71 -12.70 11.09
N ARG A 346 10.66 -13.60 11.40
CA ARG A 346 11.54 -13.47 12.57
C ARG A 346 12.65 -12.44 12.39
N THR A 347 12.88 -11.99 11.17
CA THR A 347 13.93 -11.03 10.82
C THR A 347 13.34 -9.66 10.45
N LEU A 348 12.08 -9.39 10.81
CA LEU A 348 11.49 -8.07 10.59
C LEU A 348 12.16 -7.03 11.50
N PRO A 349 12.34 -5.78 11.05
CA PRO A 349 13.01 -4.72 11.82
C PRO A 349 12.41 -4.50 13.22
N CYS A 350 11.11 -4.66 13.37
CA CYS A 350 10.43 -4.52 14.67
C CYS A 350 10.86 -5.57 15.71
N LEU A 351 11.40 -6.71 15.27
CA LEU A 351 11.87 -7.80 16.12
C LEU A 351 13.38 -7.78 16.37
N GLU A 352 14.10 -6.81 15.83
CA GLU A 352 15.54 -6.66 16.11
C GLU A 352 15.78 -6.46 17.61
N GLN A 353 16.84 -7.07 18.13
CA GLN A 353 17.20 -6.93 19.55
C GLN A 353 17.96 -5.64 19.84
N GLN A 354 18.57 -5.04 18.82
CA GLN A 354 19.38 -3.85 19.00
C GLN A 354 18.49 -2.61 19.13
N THR A 355 18.76 -1.81 20.16
CA THR A 355 18.22 -0.46 20.27
C THR A 355 18.81 0.40 19.16
N GLY A 356 17.97 1.16 18.47
CA GLY A 356 18.41 1.95 17.33
C GLY A 356 17.34 2.89 16.84
N ALA A 357 17.75 3.83 16.00
CA ALA A 357 16.80 4.68 15.32
C ALA A 357 17.29 5.07 13.92
N GLU A 358 16.36 5.13 12.99
CA GLU A 358 16.57 5.55 11.61
C GLU A 358 15.80 6.85 11.40
N ASN A 359 16.45 7.85 10.79
CA ASN A 359 15.81 9.07 10.31
C ASN A 359 16.08 9.20 8.82
N LEU A 360 15.07 8.92 8.02
CA LEU A 360 15.17 8.82 6.57
C LEU A 360 14.48 10.03 5.95
N VAL A 361 15.18 10.75 5.08
CA VAL A 361 14.68 11.97 4.43
C VAL A 361 15.07 11.97 2.96
N ASP A 362 14.13 12.35 2.09
CA ASP A 362 14.42 12.57 0.67
C ASP A 362 14.36 14.05 0.25
N LYS A 363 14.73 14.31 -1.00
CA LYS A 363 14.71 15.65 -1.60
C LYS A 363 13.32 16.20 -1.88
N ARG A 364 12.26 15.36 -1.84
CA ARG A 364 10.85 15.78 -1.99
C ARG A 364 10.21 16.14 -0.66
N GLY A 365 11.01 16.07 0.40
CA GLY A 365 10.58 16.36 1.75
C GLY A 365 9.70 15.26 2.32
N ASN A 366 9.86 14.00 1.92
CA ASN A 366 9.35 12.87 2.72
C ASN A 366 10.31 12.60 3.87
N GLN A 367 9.77 12.29 5.04
CA GLN A 367 10.55 11.85 6.18
C GLN A 367 9.88 10.72 6.94
N TYR A 368 10.68 9.75 7.32
CA TYR A 368 10.23 8.62 8.11
C TYR A 368 11.24 8.31 9.20
N ILE A 369 10.71 8.12 10.40
CA ILE A 369 11.53 7.86 11.56
C ILE A 369 11.08 6.55 12.16
N PHE A 370 12.03 5.66 12.41
CA PHE A 370 11.79 4.38 13.08
C PHE A 370 12.66 4.32 14.32
N VAL A 371 12.07 3.95 15.45
CA VAL A 371 12.79 3.84 16.72
C VAL A 371 12.51 2.49 17.34
N ARG A 372 13.58 1.74 17.55
CA ARG A 372 13.58 0.47 18.26
C ARG A 372 14.16 0.68 19.65
N GLN A 373 13.39 0.29 20.66
CA GLN A 373 13.77 0.32 22.07
C GLN A 373 13.49 -1.03 22.71
N PRO A 374 14.10 -1.35 23.87
CA PRO A 374 13.74 -2.56 24.60
C PRO A 374 12.23 -2.58 24.87
N GLY A 375 11.55 -3.61 24.35
CA GLY A 375 10.12 -3.83 24.54
C GLY A 375 9.17 -3.18 23.52
N TYR A 376 9.64 -2.27 22.66
CA TYR A 376 8.78 -1.66 21.63
C TYR A 376 9.48 -1.16 20.36
N TYR A 377 8.68 -1.02 19.31
CA TYR A 377 9.05 -0.42 18.03
C TYR A 377 8.02 0.64 17.64
N MET A 378 8.48 1.81 17.23
CA MET A 378 7.62 2.96 16.91
C MET A 378 8.04 3.60 15.58
N GLY A 379 7.06 3.88 14.74
CA GLY A 379 7.26 4.52 13.44
C GLY A 379 6.56 5.86 13.36
N PHE A 380 7.16 6.80 12.63
CA PHE A 380 6.62 8.12 12.34
C PHE A 380 6.74 8.41 10.84
N ALA A 381 5.81 9.21 10.32
CA ALA A 381 5.84 9.70 8.95
C ALA A 381 5.50 11.18 8.93
N TYR A 382 6.26 11.92 8.13
CA TYR A 382 6.20 13.36 7.97
C TYR A 382 6.47 13.70 6.52
N GLN A 383 5.93 14.81 6.04
CA GLN A 383 6.17 15.28 4.67
C GLN A 383 6.10 16.82 4.61
N ALA A 384 6.83 17.43 3.67
CA ALA A 384 6.84 18.88 3.45
C ALA A 384 5.85 19.34 2.35
N HIS A 385 5.21 18.41 1.66
CA HIS A 385 4.28 18.66 0.55
C HIS A 385 2.89 18.17 0.93
N TRP A 386 1.87 18.69 0.23
CA TRP A 386 0.49 18.30 0.48
C TRP A 386 0.20 16.89 -0.05
N SER A 387 -0.44 16.07 0.79
CA SER A 387 -0.99 14.78 0.39
C SER A 387 -2.23 14.43 1.22
N GLN A 388 -2.85 13.29 0.94
CA GLN A 388 -3.92 12.74 1.76
C GLN A 388 -3.40 11.96 2.98
N ALA A 389 -2.10 11.89 3.24
CA ALA A 389 -1.58 11.19 4.41
C ALA A 389 -2.04 11.82 5.75
N HIS A 390 -2.00 11.01 6.80
CA HIS A 390 -2.00 11.44 8.19
C HIS A 390 -0.56 11.37 8.73
N GLU A 391 -0.01 12.52 9.09
CA GLU A 391 1.36 12.68 9.58
C GLU A 391 1.46 12.51 11.10
N GLY A 392 2.70 12.34 11.59
CA GLY A 392 2.99 12.08 12.99
C GLY A 392 3.24 10.59 13.28
N PRO A 393 3.02 10.14 14.53
CA PRO A 393 3.14 8.74 14.91
C PRO A 393 2.24 7.84 14.07
N GLN A 394 2.81 6.77 13.54
CA GLN A 394 2.14 5.86 12.62
C GLN A 394 1.75 4.54 13.29
N PHE A 395 2.59 4.04 14.19
CA PHE A 395 2.31 2.85 14.98
C PHE A 395 3.13 2.80 16.26
N LEU A 396 2.64 2.04 17.24
CA LEU A 396 3.39 1.56 18.40
C LEU A 396 3.17 0.05 18.53
N TRP A 397 4.25 -0.73 18.44
CA TRP A 397 4.25 -2.19 18.50
C TRP A 397 5.10 -2.69 19.66
N LEU A 398 4.64 -3.74 20.35
CA LEU A 398 5.25 -4.29 21.57
C LEU A 398 5.69 -5.75 21.40
N ASP A 399 6.89 -6.10 21.86
CA ASP A 399 7.59 -7.38 21.60
C ASP A 399 6.77 -8.66 21.84
N LYS A 400 5.90 -8.63 22.86
CA LYS A 400 5.09 -9.78 23.28
C LYS A 400 3.59 -9.57 23.10
N LEU A 401 3.18 -8.33 22.88
CA LEU A 401 1.78 -7.91 22.97
C LEU A 401 1.21 -7.38 21.64
N GLY A 402 2.07 -7.17 20.64
CA GLY A 402 1.69 -6.73 19.31
C GLY A 402 1.42 -5.24 19.25
N THR A 403 0.68 -4.81 18.23
CA THR A 403 0.32 -3.42 18.00
C THR A 403 -0.68 -2.92 19.04
N ILE A 404 -0.43 -1.71 19.56
CA ILE A 404 -1.32 -0.99 20.51
C ILE A 404 -1.83 0.33 19.91
N ALA A 405 -1.04 1.01 19.10
CA ALA A 405 -1.48 2.20 18.36
C ALA A 405 -1.21 2.03 16.86
N LEU A 406 -2.15 2.43 16.01
CA LEU A 406 -2.05 2.28 14.56
C LEU A 406 -2.83 3.37 13.82
N SER A 407 -2.12 4.33 13.24
CA SER A 407 -2.68 5.37 12.38
C SER A 407 -3.07 4.80 11.02
N ALA A 408 -4.11 5.36 10.41
CA ALA A 408 -4.62 4.91 9.11
C ALA A 408 -5.03 6.10 8.24
N ASN A 409 -4.76 6.02 6.93
CA ASN A 409 -5.26 7.00 5.96
C ASN A 409 -6.72 6.74 5.59
N CYS A 410 -7.62 6.74 6.57
CA CYS A 410 -9.06 6.72 6.33
C CYS A 410 -9.74 7.60 7.40
N GLY A 411 -11.07 7.68 7.42
CA GLY A 411 -11.83 8.49 8.40
C GLY A 411 -11.60 8.16 9.90
N ARG A 412 -10.58 7.38 10.24
CA ARG A 412 -10.19 6.94 11.58
C ARG A 412 -9.06 7.77 12.20
N GLY A 413 -8.53 8.76 11.47
CA GLY A 413 -7.59 9.78 11.99
C GLY A 413 -6.17 9.27 12.28
N GLY A 414 -5.23 10.21 12.42
CA GLY A 414 -3.88 9.94 12.89
C GLY A 414 -3.74 10.18 14.39
N TRP A 415 -2.58 9.82 14.94
CA TRP A 415 -2.19 10.26 16.27
C TRP A 415 -1.86 11.76 16.24
N GLU A 416 -2.71 12.60 16.82
CA GLU A 416 -2.66 14.05 16.64
C GLU A 416 -3.01 14.88 17.87
N THR A 417 -2.47 16.10 17.87
CA THR A 417 -2.97 17.21 18.69
C THR A 417 -4.04 17.95 17.90
N VAL A 418 -5.13 18.35 18.56
CA VAL A 418 -6.23 19.09 17.94
C VAL A 418 -6.52 20.36 18.72
N ILE A 419 -6.55 21.50 18.02
CA ILE A 419 -6.98 22.80 18.54
C ILE A 419 -8.31 23.16 17.90
N GLY A 420 -9.40 23.03 18.67
CA GLY A 420 -10.77 23.15 18.13
C GLY A 420 -11.05 22.03 17.13
N GLU A 421 -11.08 22.37 15.84
CA GLU A 421 -11.31 21.41 14.73
C GLU A 421 -10.05 21.13 13.91
N ILE A 422 -8.95 21.85 14.19
CA ILE A 422 -7.72 21.78 13.39
C ILE A 422 -6.77 20.78 14.04
N GLY A 423 -6.41 19.73 13.31
CA GLY A 423 -5.58 18.62 13.78
C GLY A 423 -4.19 18.60 13.15
N THR A 424 -3.17 18.26 13.93
CA THR A 424 -1.77 18.22 13.48
C THR A 424 -1.47 17.12 12.48
N SER A 425 -2.30 16.07 12.36
CA SER A 425 -2.03 14.98 11.41
C SER A 425 -2.23 15.36 9.94
N ARG A 426 -2.84 16.52 9.66
CA ARG A 426 -3.09 17.00 8.29
C ARG A 426 -2.23 18.20 7.89
N GLU A 427 -1.31 18.59 8.78
CA GLU A 427 -0.32 19.59 8.47
C GLU A 427 0.90 18.93 7.86
N ASN A 428 1.59 19.66 6.98
CA ASN A 428 2.84 19.24 6.37
C ASN A 428 4.00 19.92 7.10
N MET A 429 4.94 19.14 7.62
CA MET A 429 6.14 19.60 8.30
C MET A 429 7.14 18.46 8.47
N MET A 430 8.39 18.83 8.71
CA MET A 430 9.47 17.90 9.01
C MET A 430 9.73 17.91 10.51
N ALA A 431 10.09 16.75 11.05
CA ALA A 431 10.51 16.57 12.42
C ALA A 431 12.03 16.74 12.55
N HIS A 432 12.45 17.35 13.65
CA HIS A 432 13.84 17.33 14.10
C HIS A 432 14.04 16.17 15.06
N MET A 433 14.94 15.25 14.72
CA MET A 433 15.30 14.13 15.58
C MET A 433 16.71 14.32 16.13
N ARG A 434 16.89 14.11 17.43
CA ARG A 434 18.19 14.07 18.09
C ARG A 434 18.29 12.91 19.07
N LYS A 435 19.51 12.41 19.27
CA LYS A 435 19.82 11.48 20.36
C LYS A 435 20.11 12.30 21.62
N CYS A 436 19.44 12.00 22.73
CA CYS A 436 19.59 12.74 23.98
C CYS A 436 20.57 12.04 24.93
N ASP A 437 20.30 10.77 25.22
CA ASP A 437 21.11 9.89 26.08
C ASP A 437 21.47 8.62 25.29
N VAL A 438 22.27 7.70 25.88
CA VAL A 438 22.67 6.44 25.23
C VAL A 438 21.46 5.66 24.69
N ASP A 439 20.34 5.70 25.43
CA ASP A 439 19.13 4.93 25.15
C ASP A 439 17.89 5.81 24.89
N ALA A 440 18.04 7.10 24.60
CA ALA A 440 16.90 7.99 24.41
C ALA A 440 16.98 8.78 23.10
N HIS A 441 15.85 8.81 22.39
CA HIS A 441 15.67 9.62 21.19
C HIS A 441 14.58 10.66 21.41
N GLU A 442 14.81 11.87 20.93
CA GLU A 442 13.83 12.95 20.96
C GLU A 442 13.46 13.35 19.54
N ILE A 443 12.15 13.42 19.28
CA ILE A 443 11.58 13.88 18.02
C ILE A 443 10.74 15.11 18.30
N THR A 444 11.13 16.25 17.76
CA THR A 444 10.45 17.53 17.95
C THR A 444 9.86 18.02 16.63
N VAL A 445 8.59 18.41 16.65
CA VAL A 445 7.84 18.87 15.48
C VAL A 445 7.21 20.22 15.79
N LYS A 446 7.35 21.17 14.86
CA LYS A 446 6.80 22.54 15.00
C LYS A 446 5.72 22.78 13.95
N TYR A 447 4.49 22.91 14.42
CA TYR A 447 3.29 23.16 13.62
C TYR A 447 3.01 24.67 13.58
N SER A 448 3.73 25.40 12.72
CA SER A 448 3.61 26.86 12.62
C SER A 448 2.20 27.33 12.24
N LYS A 449 1.47 26.54 11.44
CA LYS A 449 0.10 26.84 10.98
C LYS A 449 -0.97 26.58 12.04
N ILE A 450 -0.72 25.66 12.98
CA ILE A 450 -1.64 25.34 14.08
C ILE A 450 -1.11 26.02 15.34
N ALA A 451 -1.32 27.32 15.41
CA ALA A 451 -1.11 28.10 16.63
C ALA A 451 0.30 27.96 17.25
N GLN A 452 1.30 27.71 16.39
CA GLN A 452 2.69 27.46 16.77
C GLN A 452 2.83 26.30 17.78
N VAL A 453 2.00 25.26 17.65
CA VAL A 453 2.13 24.05 18.47
C VAL A 453 3.50 23.43 18.21
N GLU A 454 4.20 23.11 19.29
CA GLU A 454 5.40 22.29 19.27
C GLU A 454 5.12 21.00 20.04
N LYS A 455 5.43 19.86 19.42
CA LYS A 455 5.24 18.54 19.99
C LYS A 455 6.58 17.82 20.07
N THR A 456 6.90 17.29 21.24
CA THR A 456 8.15 16.59 21.50
C THR A 456 7.84 15.19 21.99
N TYR A 457 8.36 14.17 21.29
CA TYR A 457 8.30 12.78 21.70
C TYR A 457 9.67 12.39 22.25
N THR A 458 9.76 12.04 23.54
CA THR A 458 10.96 11.45 24.14
C THR A 458 10.77 9.96 24.31
N LEU A 459 11.50 9.18 23.52
CA LEU A 459 11.41 7.74 23.39
C LEU A 459 12.53 7.09 24.22
N ARG A 460 12.17 6.50 25.36
CA ARG A 460 13.07 5.83 26.31
C ARG A 460 12.72 4.35 26.43
N PRO A 461 13.61 3.50 26.98
CA PRO A 461 13.21 2.14 27.35
C PRO A 461 12.00 2.19 28.30
N GLY A 462 10.97 1.40 27.99
CA GLY A 462 9.74 1.30 28.79
C GLY A 462 8.85 2.55 28.83
N SER A 463 9.16 3.65 28.12
CA SER A 463 8.23 4.79 28.07
C SER A 463 8.38 5.72 26.86
N VAL A 464 7.25 6.34 26.50
CA VAL A 464 7.19 7.45 25.53
C VAL A 464 6.57 8.65 26.23
N ASN A 465 7.36 9.72 26.39
CA ASN A 465 6.86 10.98 26.94
C ASN A 465 6.47 11.90 25.77
N VAL A 466 5.29 12.49 25.85
CA VAL A 466 4.81 13.46 24.86
C VAL A 466 4.67 14.82 25.53
N GLY A 467 5.58 15.73 25.19
CA GLY A 467 5.51 17.14 25.56
C GLY A 467 4.75 17.93 24.51
N LEU A 468 3.92 18.85 24.96
CA LEU A 468 3.14 19.77 24.13
C LEU A 468 3.37 21.20 24.59
N TYR A 469 3.75 22.06 23.67
CA TYR A 469 3.80 23.50 23.86
C TYR A 469 2.84 24.16 22.86
N ALA A 470 1.87 24.91 23.37
CA ALA A 470 0.88 25.60 22.56
C ALA A 470 0.72 27.03 23.12
N PRO A 471 1.51 28.01 22.61
CA PRO A 471 1.57 29.36 23.18
C PRO A 471 0.26 30.14 23.08
N TRP A 472 -0.58 29.78 22.13
CA TRP A 472 -1.87 30.41 21.92
C TRP A 472 -2.83 29.40 21.35
N THR A 473 -4.04 29.26 21.92
CA THR A 473 -5.10 28.42 21.32
C THR A 473 -6.25 29.25 20.75
N GLY A 474 -6.25 30.58 20.99
CA GLY A 474 -7.37 31.45 20.66
C GLY A 474 -8.65 31.11 21.43
N GLY A 475 -8.52 30.62 22.66
CA GLY A 475 -9.66 30.17 23.49
C GLY A 475 -10.27 28.83 23.04
N ARG A 476 -9.71 28.19 22.01
CA ARG A 476 -10.14 26.87 21.56
C ARG A 476 -9.56 25.77 22.45
N LYS A 477 -10.27 24.65 22.49
CA LYS A 477 -9.89 23.46 23.25
C LYS A 477 -8.64 22.82 22.66
N LEU A 478 -7.67 22.49 23.50
CA LEU A 478 -6.50 21.68 23.16
C LEU A 478 -6.78 20.23 23.57
N SER A 479 -6.77 19.33 22.60
CA SER A 479 -7.01 17.91 22.84
C SER A 479 -5.96 17.04 22.14
N GLU A 480 -5.82 15.81 22.60
CA GLU A 480 -5.05 14.76 21.96
C GLU A 480 -5.96 13.63 21.53
N ARG A 481 -5.55 12.99 20.44
CA ARG A 481 -6.23 11.86 19.81
C ARG A 481 -5.20 10.78 19.52
N ILE A 482 -5.42 9.58 20.06
CA ILE A 482 -4.53 8.43 19.88
C ILE A 482 -5.33 7.27 19.27
N PRO A 483 -4.94 6.76 18.08
CA PRO A 483 -5.64 5.66 17.42
C PRO A 483 -5.20 4.32 18.01
N PHE A 484 -5.82 3.91 19.11
CA PHE A 484 -5.56 2.61 19.72
C PHE A 484 -6.17 1.47 18.90
N LEU A 485 -5.40 0.38 18.83
CA LEU A 485 -5.81 -0.90 18.26
C LEU A 485 -5.89 -1.93 19.39
N LEU A 486 -7.10 -2.11 19.90
CA LEU A 486 -7.37 -3.02 21.00
C LEU A 486 -7.81 -4.40 20.48
N HIS A 487 -7.66 -5.42 21.33
CA HIS A 487 -8.19 -6.75 21.07
C HIS A 487 -9.51 -6.92 21.84
N LYS A 488 -10.42 -7.78 21.34
CA LYS A 488 -11.69 -8.09 22.03
C LYS A 488 -11.50 -8.64 23.46
N THR A 489 -10.32 -9.17 23.76
CA THR A 489 -9.95 -9.73 25.07
C THR A 489 -9.19 -8.75 25.96
N ASP A 490 -8.95 -7.52 25.50
CA ASP A 490 -8.26 -6.54 26.32
C ASP A 490 -9.19 -6.03 27.43
N THR A 491 -8.60 -5.62 28.54
CA THR A 491 -9.28 -4.92 29.63
C THR A 491 -8.71 -3.52 29.75
N ILE A 492 -9.59 -2.52 29.82
CA ILE A 492 -9.21 -1.12 30.02
C ILE A 492 -9.39 -0.81 31.51
N HIS A 493 -8.32 -0.35 32.14
CA HIS A 493 -8.30 0.08 33.53
C HIS A 493 -8.24 1.61 33.60
N VAL A 494 -9.05 2.20 34.45
CA VAL A 494 -9.07 3.63 34.78
C VAL A 494 -9.07 3.78 36.31
N ASP A 495 -8.84 4.98 36.82
CA ASP A 495 -8.63 5.19 38.27
C ASP A 495 -9.76 4.64 39.16
N TYR A 496 -11.00 4.59 38.63
CA TYR A 496 -12.21 4.22 39.39
C TYR A 496 -12.77 2.84 39.01
N GLY A 497 -12.05 2.05 38.21
CA GLY A 497 -12.49 0.69 37.86
C GLY A 497 -11.90 0.16 36.56
N CYS A 498 -12.43 -0.97 36.10
CA CYS A 498 -12.06 -1.56 34.83
C CYS A 498 -13.29 -1.79 33.95
N ALA A 499 -13.08 -1.77 32.64
CA ALA A 499 -14.09 -2.06 31.64
C ALA A 499 -13.52 -3.05 30.62
N PRO A 500 -14.24 -4.12 30.27
CA PRO A 500 -13.84 -4.96 29.15
C PRO A 500 -13.94 -4.13 27.85
N THR A 501 -13.04 -4.38 26.91
CA THR A 501 -12.96 -3.59 25.67
C THR A 501 -14.21 -3.60 24.78
N PRO A 502 -14.99 -4.70 24.65
CA PRO A 502 -16.16 -4.68 23.77
C PRO A 502 -17.35 -3.99 24.46
N CYS A 503 -17.74 -2.81 23.94
CA CYS A 503 -19.12 -2.52 23.46
C CYS A 503 -19.73 -1.14 23.76
N ILE A 504 -19.08 -0.18 24.43
CA ILE A 504 -19.73 1.12 24.68
C ILE A 504 -18.75 2.26 24.43
N GLU A 505 -19.15 3.27 23.64
CA GLU A 505 -18.52 4.59 23.70
C GLU A 505 -18.66 5.07 25.14
N PHE A 506 -17.57 5.15 25.87
CA PHE A 506 -17.60 5.64 27.24
C PHE A 506 -16.72 6.87 27.38
N ARG A 507 -17.10 7.69 28.35
CA ARG A 507 -16.37 8.86 28.77
C ARG A 507 -16.18 8.79 30.27
N THR A 508 -14.98 9.05 30.73
CA THR A 508 -14.68 9.03 32.16
C THR A 508 -13.64 10.08 32.48
N ILE A 509 -13.68 10.61 33.70
CA ILE A 509 -12.60 11.44 34.23
C ILE A 509 -11.60 10.48 34.85
N THR A 510 -10.36 10.52 34.39
CA THR A 510 -9.29 9.65 34.90
C THR A 510 -7.94 10.33 34.72
N ARG A 511 -6.98 9.98 35.55
CA ARG A 511 -5.57 10.31 35.38
C ARG A 511 -4.84 9.21 34.63
N THR A 512 -5.34 7.98 34.69
CA THR A 512 -4.69 6.81 34.09
C THR A 512 -5.64 6.08 33.16
N VAL A 513 -5.13 5.65 32.01
CA VAL A 513 -5.77 4.65 31.15
C VAL A 513 -4.76 3.54 30.91
N ALA A 514 -4.94 2.39 31.55
CA ALA A 514 -4.11 1.23 31.32
C ALA A 514 -4.83 0.19 30.46
N ILE A 515 -4.08 -0.44 29.57
CA ILE A 515 -4.56 -1.54 28.74
C ILE A 515 -3.89 -2.81 29.25
N GLU A 516 -4.68 -3.77 29.68
CA GLU A 516 -4.23 -5.12 29.99
C GLU A 516 -4.58 -6.06 28.83
N ARG A 517 -3.59 -6.81 28.36
CA ARG A 517 -3.72 -7.79 27.29
C ARG A 517 -3.11 -9.11 27.75
N LYS A 518 -3.90 -10.18 27.75
CA LYS A 518 -3.47 -11.52 28.17
C LYS A 518 -2.87 -11.54 29.60
N GLY A 519 -3.46 -10.80 30.54
CA GLY A 519 -2.98 -10.74 31.92
C GLY A 519 -1.73 -9.87 32.13
N MET A 520 -1.21 -9.22 31.09
CA MET A 520 -0.06 -8.32 31.18
C MET A 520 -0.49 -6.88 30.90
N GLN A 521 0.03 -5.93 31.67
CA GLN A 521 -0.14 -4.51 31.37
C GLN A 521 0.64 -4.15 30.10
N ALA A 522 -0.08 -3.89 29.01
CA ALA A 522 0.49 -3.54 27.73
C ALA A 522 0.98 -2.10 27.70
N LEU A 523 0.14 -1.18 28.17
CA LEU A 523 0.35 0.25 28.12
C LEU A 523 -0.33 0.91 29.33
N SER A 524 0.27 1.96 29.88
CA SER A 524 -0.39 2.91 30.77
C SER A 524 -0.25 4.32 30.20
N LEU A 525 -1.36 4.96 29.85
CA LEU A 525 -1.42 6.37 29.52
C LEU A 525 -1.61 7.16 30.83
N GLU A 526 -0.58 7.90 31.23
CA GLU A 526 -0.59 8.79 32.38
C GLU A 526 -0.82 10.23 31.95
N LEU A 527 -1.85 10.84 32.53
CA LEU A 527 -2.31 12.19 32.25
C LEU A 527 -1.84 13.14 33.38
N PRO A 528 -1.65 14.44 33.08
CA PRO A 528 -1.06 15.38 34.05
C PRO A 528 -1.99 15.68 35.23
N SER A 529 -3.30 15.48 35.03
CA SER A 529 -4.35 15.62 36.03
C SER A 529 -5.55 14.74 35.63
N PRO A 530 -6.54 14.52 36.51
CA PRO A 530 -7.77 13.86 36.12
C PRO A 530 -8.50 14.68 35.04
N ILE A 531 -8.65 14.09 33.85
CA ILE A 531 -9.29 14.73 32.70
C ILE A 531 -10.32 13.81 32.06
N LEU A 532 -11.26 14.42 31.34
CA LEU A 532 -12.25 13.67 30.58
C LEU A 532 -11.57 12.97 29.39
N VAL A 533 -11.54 11.63 29.45
CA VAL A 533 -11.12 10.76 28.38
C VAL A 533 -12.35 10.15 27.72
N SER A 534 -12.35 10.06 26.40
CA SER A 534 -13.40 9.44 25.60
C SER A 534 -12.82 8.34 24.71
N PHE A 535 -13.56 7.24 24.59
CA PHE A 535 -13.24 6.11 23.74
C PHE A 535 -14.32 5.96 22.69
N LYS A 536 -13.95 5.89 21.42
CA LYS A 536 -14.90 5.69 20.31
C LYS A 536 -14.58 4.39 19.57
N PRO A 537 -15.02 3.23 20.12
CA PRO A 537 -14.68 1.93 19.56
C PRO A 537 -15.47 1.64 18.28
N ILE A 538 -14.81 1.03 17.31
CA ILE A 538 -15.37 0.45 16.10
C ILE A 538 -14.93 -1.01 16.08
N VAL A 539 -15.87 -1.91 16.34
CA VAL A 539 -15.61 -3.35 16.27
C VAL A 539 -15.35 -3.73 14.82
N CYS A 540 -14.23 -4.42 14.57
CA CYS A 540 -13.93 -5.00 13.27
C CYS A 540 -14.24 -6.51 13.29
N ASP A 541 -14.45 -7.09 12.11
CA ASP A 541 -14.79 -8.51 11.93
C ASP A 541 -13.64 -9.45 12.32
N ASP A 542 -12.48 -8.91 12.68
CA ASP A 542 -11.19 -9.60 12.72
C ASP A 542 -10.53 -9.59 14.10
N ASN A 543 -11.36 -9.57 15.14
CA ASN A 543 -11.03 -9.57 16.59
C ASN A 543 -10.31 -8.31 17.12
N TYR A 544 -10.05 -7.34 16.26
CA TYR A 544 -9.58 -6.03 16.68
C TYR A 544 -10.74 -5.06 16.89
N ILE A 545 -10.52 -4.12 17.81
CA ILE A 545 -11.39 -3.00 18.09
C ILE A 545 -10.53 -1.76 17.86
N LYS A 546 -10.86 -1.02 16.81
CA LYS A 546 -10.19 0.26 16.55
C LYS A 546 -10.88 1.31 17.40
N THR A 547 -10.13 2.05 18.21
CA THR A 547 -10.72 3.10 19.03
C THR A 547 -9.87 4.36 18.97
N MET A 548 -10.53 5.51 18.84
CA MET A 548 -9.86 6.79 19.01
C MET A 548 -10.00 7.21 20.47
N VAL A 549 -8.89 7.20 21.21
CA VAL A 549 -8.84 7.73 22.57
C VAL A 549 -8.60 9.22 22.48
N SER A 550 -9.57 10.02 22.93
CA SER A 550 -9.47 11.48 22.92
C SER A 550 -9.57 12.06 24.32
N PHE A 551 -8.72 13.02 24.65
CA PHE A 551 -8.75 13.73 25.92
C PHE A 551 -8.39 15.21 25.75
N GLU A 552 -9.03 16.05 26.56
CA GLU A 552 -8.86 17.50 26.55
C GLU A 552 -7.98 17.92 27.72
N PHE A 553 -6.93 18.71 27.47
CA PHE A 553 -6.10 19.22 28.55
C PHE A 553 -6.86 20.32 29.32
N PRO A 554 -6.75 20.36 30.66
CA PRO A 554 -7.23 21.51 31.42
C PRO A 554 -6.38 22.72 31.02
N GLY A 555 -6.92 23.93 31.22
CA GLY A 555 -6.29 25.20 30.80
C GLY A 555 -4.76 25.21 30.95
N ILE A 556 -4.07 25.61 29.89
CA ILE A 556 -2.63 25.36 29.74
C ILE A 556 -1.84 26.22 30.74
N ILE A 557 -1.17 25.58 31.69
CA ILE A 557 -0.29 26.26 32.66
C ILE A 557 1.04 26.57 31.94
N PHE A 558 1.41 27.86 31.85
CA PHE A 558 2.62 28.33 31.15
C PHE A 558 2.76 27.84 29.69
N ASN A 559 1.64 27.58 29.01
CA ASN A 559 1.60 27.10 27.64
C ASN A 559 2.26 25.72 27.41
N ARG A 560 2.54 24.95 28.48
CA ARG A 560 3.12 23.60 28.41
C ARG A 560 2.22 22.56 29.07
N THR A 561 2.10 21.41 28.43
CA THR A 561 1.42 20.23 28.97
C THR A 561 2.04 18.96 28.36
N GLY A 562 1.51 17.80 28.67
CA GLY A 562 1.97 16.55 28.10
C GLY A 562 1.31 15.34 28.74
N TYR A 563 1.71 14.18 28.27
CA TYR A 563 1.30 12.89 28.82
C TYR A 563 2.43 11.89 28.66
N ARG A 564 2.32 10.77 29.36
CA ARG A 564 3.30 9.70 29.32
C ARG A 564 2.63 8.39 28.99
N LEU A 565 3.28 7.61 28.14
CA LEU A 565 2.96 6.22 27.89
C LEU A 565 4.00 5.36 28.59
N LEU A 566 3.60 4.60 29.60
CA LEU A 566 4.41 3.54 30.18
C LEU A 566 4.16 2.25 29.41
N ILE A 567 5.23 1.59 28.99
CA ILE A 567 5.19 0.38 28.17
C ILE A 567 5.71 -0.77 29.01
N GLY A 568 4.88 -1.80 29.17
CA GLY A 568 5.28 -3.09 29.73
C GLY A 568 6.18 -2.98 30.96
N THR A 569 5.66 -2.54 32.09
CA THR A 569 6.36 -2.78 33.36
C THR A 569 6.23 -4.27 33.66
N GLU A 570 7.35 -4.99 33.76
CA GLU A 570 7.36 -6.17 34.62
C GLU A 570 6.81 -5.69 35.96
N GLN A 571 5.66 -6.21 36.39
CA GLN A 571 5.33 -6.13 37.79
C GLN A 571 6.47 -6.87 38.48
N ASN A 572 7.40 -6.11 39.06
CA ASN A 572 8.30 -6.63 40.08
C ASN A 572 7.37 -7.14 41.19
N ASN A 573 6.99 -8.41 41.10
CA ASN A 573 6.47 -9.17 42.22
C ASN A 573 7.64 -9.33 43.20
N ASN A 574 7.85 -8.28 44.00
CA ASN A 574 8.58 -8.36 45.25
C ASN A 574 7.79 -9.20 46.24
#